data_AF-A0A6L8KN87-F1
#
_entry.id   AF-A0A6L8KN87-F1
#
_cell.length_a   1.000
_cell.length_b   1.000
_cell.length_c   1.000
_cell.angle_alpha   90.00
_cell.angle_beta   90.00
_cell.angle_gamma   90.00
#
_symmetry.space_group_name_H-M   'P 1'
#
loop_
_entity.id
_entity.type
_entity.pdbx_description
1 polymer ?
#
loop_
_entity_poly.entity_id
_entity_poly.type
_entity_poly.pdbx_seq_one_letter_code
_entity_poly.pdbx_strand_id
1 'polypeptide(L)'
;MVQIPPALTRRLTEIEATAPSWLDEHPLAAELETLVPDVVALTNDERLGCFAEIVGHRFVPNMPPDRSPWDSYFGPTASGTDKNGNEVHMPDAKQVDAEVIEYWKARARQTPHPILRARYADLAWEVSRIWNREHPDRHRIERPRELAQLAADAYLDSAALADSAEPVQLFMAWRYLSRALELAIFVKDATLVERAKKAAFDFNRINRATGHTGQWWLIDDQDGAGASVERPSPAPGA
;
A
#
# COMPACT_ATOMS: atom_id res chain seq x y z
N MET A 1 -4.62 -23.33 -6.34
CA MET A 1 -3.40 -22.51 -6.62
C MET A 1 -3.86 -21.24 -7.32
N VAL A 2 -3.36 -20.05 -6.98
CA VAL A 2 -3.84 -18.80 -7.60
C VAL A 2 -3.67 -18.82 -9.13
N GLN A 3 -4.75 -18.64 -9.88
CA GLN A 3 -4.75 -18.54 -11.35
C GLN A 3 -5.37 -17.22 -11.77
N ILE A 4 -4.69 -16.45 -12.63
CA ILE A 4 -5.24 -15.18 -13.11
C ILE A 4 -6.05 -15.41 -14.39
N PRO A 5 -7.31 -14.94 -14.47
CA PRO A 5 -8.08 -15.03 -15.71
C PRO A 5 -7.30 -14.44 -16.91
N PRO A 6 -7.44 -15.02 -18.12
CA PRO A 6 -6.69 -14.57 -19.29
C PRO A 6 -6.87 -13.09 -19.65
N ALA A 7 -8.07 -12.53 -19.41
CA ALA A 7 -8.35 -11.12 -19.68
C ALA A 7 -7.56 -10.19 -18.74
N LEU A 8 -7.52 -10.48 -17.44
CA LEU A 8 -6.73 -9.74 -16.45
C LEU A 8 -5.23 -9.88 -16.75
N THR A 9 -4.77 -11.10 -17.05
CA THR A 9 -3.37 -11.37 -17.40
C THR A 9 -2.91 -10.50 -18.57
N ARG A 10 -3.72 -10.46 -19.64
CA ARG A 10 -3.43 -9.63 -20.82
C ARG A 10 -3.31 -8.17 -20.44
N ARG A 11 -4.28 -7.63 -19.69
CA ARG A 11 -4.30 -6.22 -19.33
C ARG A 11 -3.12 -5.81 -18.45
N LEU A 12 -2.80 -6.61 -17.44
CA LEU A 12 -1.62 -6.39 -16.59
C LEU A 12 -0.33 -6.43 -17.40
N THR A 13 -0.21 -7.38 -18.34
CA THR A 13 0.94 -7.48 -19.24
C THR A 13 1.09 -6.23 -20.12
N GLU A 14 -0.01 -5.69 -20.64
CA GLU A 14 0.01 -4.45 -21.43
C GLU A 14 0.49 -3.25 -20.60
N ILE A 15 0.02 -3.11 -19.36
CA ILE A 15 0.48 -2.07 -18.43
C ILE A 15 1.98 -2.21 -18.20
N GLU A 16 2.45 -3.43 -17.94
CA GLU A 16 3.85 -3.71 -17.62
C GLU A 16 4.81 -3.66 -18.82
N ALA A 17 4.28 -3.78 -20.05
CA ALA A 17 5.07 -3.67 -21.27
C ALA A 17 5.40 -2.22 -21.63
N THR A 18 4.65 -1.25 -21.10
CA THR A 18 4.89 0.17 -21.31
C THR A 18 5.93 0.74 -20.34
N ALA A 19 6.54 1.88 -20.71
CA ALA A 19 7.38 2.61 -19.77
C ALA A 19 6.56 2.97 -18.52
N PRO A 20 7.10 2.78 -17.29
CA PRO A 20 6.34 3.04 -16.08
C PRO A 20 5.77 4.45 -16.07
N SER A 21 4.46 4.55 -15.84
CA SER A 21 3.74 5.80 -15.66
C SER A 21 3.01 5.76 -14.32
N TRP A 22 2.50 6.91 -13.88
CA TRP A 22 1.62 6.94 -12.72
C TRP A 22 0.42 6.00 -12.94
N LEU A 23 0.11 5.20 -11.93
CA LEU A 23 -0.96 4.21 -11.93
C LEU A 23 -1.71 4.33 -10.61
N ASP A 24 -2.98 4.73 -10.67
CA ASP A 24 -3.83 4.75 -9.48
C ASP A 24 -4.44 3.37 -9.27
N GLU A 25 -4.27 2.83 -8.07
CA GLU A 25 -4.67 1.46 -7.74
C GLU A 25 -6.21 1.30 -7.74
N HIS A 26 -6.98 2.33 -7.39
CA HIS A 26 -8.45 2.23 -7.36
C HIS A 26 -9.08 2.18 -8.77
N PRO A 27 -8.71 3.08 -9.71
CA PRO A 27 -9.08 2.95 -11.11
C PRO A 27 -8.60 1.65 -11.73
N LEU A 28 -7.38 1.18 -11.41
CA LEU A 28 -6.91 -0.12 -11.89
C LEU A 28 -7.83 -1.26 -11.41
N ALA A 29 -8.17 -1.30 -10.13
CA ALA A 29 -9.07 -2.32 -9.60
C ALA A 29 -10.42 -2.29 -10.32
N ALA A 30 -11.00 -1.10 -10.52
CA ALA A 30 -12.26 -0.93 -11.23
C ALA A 30 -12.17 -1.36 -12.71
N GLU A 31 -11.06 -1.06 -13.37
CA GLU A 31 -10.79 -1.51 -14.73
C GLU A 31 -10.73 -3.05 -14.79
N LEU A 32 -9.97 -3.68 -13.91
CA LEU A 32 -9.82 -5.14 -13.87
C LEU A 32 -11.15 -5.84 -13.53
N GLU A 33 -11.98 -5.27 -12.67
CA GLU A 33 -13.34 -5.77 -12.37
C GLU A 33 -14.20 -5.89 -13.63
N THR A 34 -14.09 -4.94 -14.57
CA THR A 34 -14.87 -4.96 -15.82
C THR A 34 -14.47 -6.11 -16.75
N LEU A 35 -13.28 -6.68 -16.54
CA LEU A 35 -12.73 -7.79 -17.34
C LEU A 35 -13.03 -9.16 -16.72
N VAL A 36 -13.60 -9.20 -15.52
CA VAL A 36 -13.94 -10.45 -14.84
C VAL A 36 -15.13 -11.10 -15.56
N PRO A 37 -15.03 -12.36 -16.01
CA PRO A 37 -16.17 -13.07 -16.57
C PRO A 37 -17.24 -13.29 -15.49
N ASP A 38 -18.41 -13.80 -15.87
CA ASP A 38 -19.46 -14.13 -14.90
C ASP A 38 -18.86 -14.95 -13.75
N VAL A 39 -19.14 -14.52 -12.51
CA VAL A 39 -18.66 -15.18 -11.29
C VAL A 39 -18.97 -16.67 -11.31
N VAL A 40 -20.09 -17.10 -11.90
CA VAL A 40 -20.45 -18.53 -12.01
C VAL A 40 -19.50 -19.31 -12.94
N ALA A 41 -18.86 -18.64 -13.90
CA ALA A 41 -17.91 -19.24 -14.83
C ALA A 41 -16.50 -19.40 -14.25
N LEU A 42 -16.18 -18.71 -13.15
CA LEU A 42 -14.86 -18.77 -12.52
C LEU A 42 -14.67 -20.04 -11.70
N THR A 43 -13.54 -20.71 -11.95
CA THR A 43 -13.00 -21.72 -11.04
C THR A 43 -12.61 -21.10 -9.69
N ASN A 44 -12.42 -21.93 -8.65
CA ASN A 44 -11.97 -21.43 -7.35
C ASN A 44 -10.59 -20.77 -7.44
N ASP A 45 -9.69 -21.36 -8.23
CA ASP A 45 -8.34 -20.84 -8.45
C ASP A 45 -8.35 -19.48 -9.19
N GLU A 46 -9.28 -19.29 -10.13
CA GLU A 46 -9.50 -18.00 -10.79
C GLU A 46 -10.15 -16.94 -9.88
N ARG A 47 -11.02 -17.34 -8.96
CA ARG A 47 -11.56 -16.43 -7.94
C ARG A 47 -10.46 -15.91 -7.02
N LEU A 48 -9.53 -16.78 -6.62
CA LEU A 48 -8.34 -16.36 -5.87
C LEU A 48 -7.48 -15.39 -6.68
N GLY A 49 -7.34 -15.61 -7.99
CA GLY A 49 -6.64 -14.69 -8.88
C GLY A 49 -7.31 -13.32 -9.01
N CYS A 50 -8.62 -13.29 -9.22
CA CYS A 50 -9.41 -12.06 -9.19
C CYS A 50 -9.24 -11.35 -7.85
N PHE A 51 -9.32 -12.07 -6.73
CA PHE A 51 -9.11 -11.49 -5.41
C PHE A 51 -7.71 -10.87 -5.29
N ALA A 52 -6.67 -11.62 -5.66
CA ALA A 52 -5.29 -11.16 -5.57
C ALA A 52 -5.01 -9.92 -6.44
N GLU A 53 -5.57 -9.87 -7.65
CA GLU A 53 -5.29 -8.82 -8.65
C GLU A 53 -6.28 -7.66 -8.64
N ILE A 54 -7.42 -7.76 -7.95
CA ILE A 54 -8.41 -6.68 -7.84
C ILE A 54 -8.48 -6.21 -6.40
N VAL A 55 -8.81 -7.12 -5.48
CA VAL A 55 -9.10 -6.78 -4.09
C VAL A 55 -7.84 -6.28 -3.39
N GLY A 56 -6.66 -6.78 -3.75
CA GLY A 56 -5.37 -6.24 -3.31
C GLY A 56 -5.26 -4.72 -3.54
N HIS A 57 -5.75 -4.22 -4.66
CA HIS A 57 -5.71 -2.80 -5.01
C HIS A 57 -6.82 -1.97 -4.38
N ARG A 58 -7.85 -2.61 -3.80
CA ARG A 58 -8.91 -1.95 -3.04
C ARG A 58 -8.51 -1.63 -1.60
N PHE A 59 -7.43 -2.20 -1.06
CA PHE A 59 -6.97 -1.79 0.27
C PHE A 59 -6.46 -0.34 0.28
N VAL A 60 -6.90 0.43 1.29
CA VAL A 60 -6.59 1.86 1.42
C VAL A 60 -5.42 2.06 2.38
N PRO A 61 -4.41 2.86 2.01
CA PRO A 61 -3.39 3.32 2.96
C PRO A 61 -3.99 4.16 4.09
N ASN A 62 -3.74 3.79 5.34
CA ASN A 62 -4.03 4.58 6.52
C ASN A 62 -2.77 5.32 6.99
N MET A 63 -2.96 6.56 7.42
CA MET A 63 -1.89 7.38 7.99
C MET A 63 -2.03 7.41 9.51
N PRO A 64 -0.92 7.34 10.27
CA PRO A 64 -0.94 7.65 11.69
C PRO A 64 -1.63 9.00 11.99
N PRO A 65 -2.30 9.15 13.15
CA PRO A 65 -2.41 8.18 14.24
C PRO A 65 -3.44 7.07 13.97
N ASP A 66 -4.26 7.20 12.93
CA ASP A 66 -5.35 6.28 12.64
C ASP A 66 -4.79 4.97 12.07
N ARG A 67 -4.78 3.93 12.91
CA ARG A 67 -4.48 2.58 12.43
C ARG A 67 -5.76 1.90 11.95
N SER A 68 -5.62 1.07 10.92
CA SER A 68 -6.73 0.24 10.45
C SER A 68 -7.29 -0.62 11.60
N PRO A 69 -8.50 -1.18 11.44
CA PRO A 69 -9.05 -2.18 12.37
C PRO A 69 -8.13 -3.37 12.65
N TRP A 70 -7.09 -3.57 11.83
CA TRP A 70 -6.13 -4.65 11.95
C TRP A 70 -4.78 -4.24 12.54
N ASP A 71 -4.61 -2.98 12.94
CA ASP A 71 -3.34 -2.38 13.36
C ASP A 71 -2.28 -2.36 12.23
N SER A 72 -2.71 -2.35 10.95
CA SER A 72 -1.87 -2.32 9.75
C SER A 72 -1.93 -1.01 8.98
N TYR A 73 -0.92 -0.79 8.14
CA TYR A 73 -0.89 0.30 7.17
C TYR A 73 -2.09 0.27 6.22
N PHE A 74 -2.47 -0.92 5.73
CA PHE A 74 -3.65 -1.06 4.89
C PHE A 74 -4.93 -1.19 5.73
N GLY A 75 -6.01 -0.57 5.27
CA GLY A 75 -7.35 -0.63 5.82
C GLY A 75 -8.43 -0.92 4.76
N PRO A 76 -9.68 -1.11 5.20
CA PRO A 76 -10.80 -1.31 4.30
C PRO A 76 -11.25 0.01 3.64
N THR A 77 -11.91 -0.09 2.48
CA THR A 77 -12.62 1.04 1.86
C THR A 77 -13.93 1.36 2.55
N ALA A 78 -14.58 0.35 3.16
CA ALA A 78 -15.85 0.49 3.84
C ALA A 78 -15.92 -0.43 5.05
N SER A 79 -16.66 0.01 6.07
CA SER A 79 -17.06 -0.80 7.21
C SER A 79 -18.58 -0.75 7.38
N GLY A 80 -19.13 -1.76 8.04
CA GLY A 80 -20.54 -1.84 8.34
C GLY A 80 -20.84 -2.84 9.45
N THR A 81 -22.12 -3.14 9.62
CA THR A 81 -22.58 -4.12 10.60
C THR A 81 -23.44 -5.16 9.89
N ASP A 82 -23.17 -6.45 10.11
CA ASP A 82 -23.98 -7.54 9.56
C ASP A 82 -25.33 -7.66 10.29
N LYS A 83 -26.18 -8.56 9.80
CA LYS A 83 -27.50 -8.86 10.39
C LYS A 83 -27.44 -9.37 11.85
N ASN A 84 -26.28 -9.81 12.32
CA ASN A 84 -26.06 -10.33 13.66
C ASN A 84 -25.43 -9.29 14.60
N GLY A 85 -25.17 -8.06 14.11
CA GLY A 85 -24.51 -7.02 14.90
C GLY A 85 -22.98 -7.06 14.84
N ASN A 86 -22.37 -7.92 14.02
CA ASN A 86 -20.92 -8.00 13.90
C ASN A 86 -20.39 -6.93 12.96
N GLU A 87 -19.25 -6.34 13.32
CA GLU A 87 -18.52 -5.45 12.42
C GLU A 87 -18.00 -6.23 11.20
N VAL A 88 -18.19 -5.66 10.00
CA VAL A 88 -17.71 -6.20 8.73
C VAL A 88 -16.91 -5.15 7.98
N HIS A 89 -15.89 -5.60 7.25
CA HIS A 89 -14.97 -4.74 6.50
C HIS A 89 -14.92 -5.15 5.03
N MET A 90 -14.74 -4.18 4.13
CA MET A 90 -14.69 -4.39 2.69
C MET A 90 -13.53 -3.56 2.09
N PRO A 91 -12.47 -4.21 1.57
CA PRO A 91 -12.12 -5.62 1.76
C PRO A 91 -11.73 -5.97 3.21
N ASP A 92 -11.73 -7.26 3.57
CA ASP A 92 -11.30 -7.73 4.89
C ASP A 92 -9.96 -8.47 4.80
N ALA A 93 -8.90 -7.91 5.41
CA ALA A 93 -7.58 -8.52 5.43
C ALA A 93 -7.54 -9.86 6.17
N LYS A 94 -8.51 -10.13 7.06
CA LYS A 94 -8.61 -11.40 7.80
C LYS A 94 -9.09 -12.55 6.90
N GLN A 95 -9.72 -12.24 5.77
CA GLN A 95 -10.25 -13.22 4.81
C GLN A 95 -9.26 -13.57 3.69
N VAL A 96 -8.05 -13.00 3.72
CA VAL A 96 -7.04 -13.26 2.70
C VAL A 96 -6.41 -14.64 2.93
N ASP A 97 -6.47 -15.50 1.92
CA ASP A 97 -5.87 -16.82 1.98
C ASP A 97 -4.34 -16.79 1.90
N ALA A 98 -3.68 -17.80 2.50
CA ALA A 98 -2.23 -17.95 2.47
C ALA A 98 -1.67 -18.00 1.04
N GLU A 99 -2.43 -18.61 0.12
CA GLU A 99 -2.06 -18.75 -1.30
C GLU A 99 -2.02 -17.39 -2.01
N VAL A 100 -2.91 -16.46 -1.65
CA VAL A 100 -2.90 -15.08 -2.16
C VAL A 100 -1.68 -14.32 -1.66
N ILE A 101 -1.32 -14.52 -0.39
CA ILE A 101 -0.13 -13.88 0.20
C ILE A 101 1.16 -14.38 -0.48
N GLU A 102 1.29 -15.69 -0.70
CA GLU A 102 2.42 -16.26 -1.44
C GLU A 102 2.43 -15.80 -2.90
N TYR A 103 1.27 -15.68 -3.53
CA TYR A 103 1.14 -15.09 -4.85
C TYR A 103 1.68 -13.65 -4.88
N TRP A 104 1.27 -12.78 -3.95
CA TRP A 104 1.77 -11.40 -3.89
C TRP A 104 3.29 -11.33 -3.69
N LYS A 105 3.88 -12.22 -2.87
CA LYS A 105 5.34 -12.32 -2.74
C LYS A 105 6.03 -12.64 -4.06
N ALA A 106 5.47 -13.57 -4.84
CA ALA A 106 6.01 -13.93 -6.15
C ALA A 106 5.81 -12.77 -7.15
N ARG A 107 4.60 -12.22 -7.21
CA ARG A 107 4.21 -11.15 -8.13
C ARG A 107 5.03 -9.89 -7.94
N ALA A 108 5.30 -9.50 -6.69
CA ALA A 108 6.17 -8.37 -6.35
C ALA A 108 7.58 -8.50 -6.96
N ARG A 109 8.12 -9.71 -7.06
CA ARG A 109 9.46 -9.95 -7.65
C ARG A 109 9.44 -9.97 -9.18
N GLN A 110 8.28 -10.22 -9.78
CA GLN A 110 8.13 -10.38 -11.22
C GLN A 110 7.72 -9.08 -11.93
N THR A 111 6.89 -8.26 -11.28
CA THR A 111 6.39 -7.02 -11.90
C THR A 111 7.52 -6.01 -12.12
N PRO A 112 7.67 -5.44 -13.33
CA PRO A 112 8.59 -4.33 -13.57
C PRO A 112 8.05 -2.99 -13.06
N HIS A 113 6.72 -2.86 -12.89
CA HIS A 113 6.07 -1.59 -12.56
C HIS A 113 6.26 -1.26 -11.07
N PRO A 114 6.84 -0.10 -10.71
CA PRO A 114 7.20 0.19 -9.32
C PRO A 114 5.97 0.31 -8.40
N ILE A 115 4.86 0.91 -8.86
CA ILE A 115 3.63 1.01 -8.03
C ILE A 115 3.06 -0.39 -7.72
N LEU A 116 2.94 -1.26 -8.73
CA LEU A 116 2.49 -2.64 -8.54
C LEU A 116 3.46 -3.42 -7.63
N ARG A 117 4.77 -3.25 -7.83
CA ARG A 117 5.80 -3.87 -7.00
C ARG A 117 5.64 -3.49 -5.54
N ALA A 118 5.53 -2.19 -5.26
CA ALA A 118 5.36 -1.66 -3.91
C ALA A 118 4.08 -2.23 -3.29
N ARG A 119 2.98 -2.21 -4.05
CA ARG A 119 1.67 -2.71 -3.62
C ARG A 119 1.70 -4.18 -3.22
N TYR A 120 2.16 -5.07 -4.08
CA TYR A 120 2.20 -6.50 -3.75
C TYR A 120 3.19 -6.81 -2.63
N ALA A 121 4.35 -6.16 -2.61
CA ALA A 121 5.35 -6.39 -1.57
C ALA A 121 4.84 -5.97 -0.19
N ASP A 122 4.23 -4.78 -0.07
CA ASP A 122 3.71 -4.27 1.20
C ASP A 122 2.44 -5.01 1.64
N LEU A 123 1.54 -5.38 0.72
CA LEU A 123 0.38 -6.23 1.02
C LEU A 123 0.84 -7.59 1.57
N ALA A 124 1.77 -8.25 0.88
CA ALA A 124 2.33 -9.50 1.36
C ALA A 124 2.99 -9.34 2.73
N TRP A 125 3.68 -8.23 2.99
CA TRP A 125 4.29 -7.92 4.27
C TRP A 125 3.26 -7.72 5.40
N GLU A 126 2.33 -6.78 5.23
CA GLU A 126 1.32 -6.46 6.25
C GLU A 126 0.33 -7.61 6.49
N VAL A 127 -0.20 -8.20 5.42
CA VAL A 127 -1.23 -9.24 5.54
C VAL A 127 -0.64 -10.54 6.07
N SER A 128 0.64 -10.85 5.82
CA SER A 128 1.31 -11.98 6.50
C SER A 128 1.29 -11.83 8.03
N ARG A 129 1.39 -10.60 8.55
CA ARG A 129 1.30 -10.36 10.01
C ARG A 129 -0.10 -10.66 10.53
N ILE A 130 -1.12 -10.16 9.83
CA ILE A 130 -2.53 -10.33 10.18
C ILE A 130 -2.87 -11.82 10.12
N TRP A 131 -2.56 -12.49 9.02
CA TRP A 131 -2.83 -13.91 8.82
C TRP A 131 -2.23 -14.78 9.94
N ASN A 132 -0.97 -14.54 10.30
CA ASN A 132 -0.28 -15.26 11.38
C ASN A 132 -0.93 -15.07 12.75
N ARG A 133 -1.57 -13.91 12.99
CA ARG A 133 -2.29 -13.63 14.23
C ARG A 133 -3.65 -14.34 14.25
N GLU A 134 -4.37 -14.35 13.13
CA GLU A 134 -5.69 -14.98 13.02
C GLU A 134 -5.61 -16.52 12.91
N HIS A 135 -4.45 -17.08 12.54
CA HIS A 135 -4.23 -18.52 12.37
C HIS A 135 -3.03 -19.05 13.19
N PRO A 136 -3.06 -18.97 14.53
CA PRO A 136 -1.93 -19.33 15.38
C PRO A 136 -1.58 -20.82 15.36
N ASP A 137 -2.52 -21.67 14.95
CA ASP A 137 -2.39 -23.13 14.85
C ASP A 137 -1.83 -23.61 13.49
N ARG A 138 -1.74 -22.71 12.50
CA ARG A 138 -1.23 -23.03 11.17
C ARG A 138 0.25 -22.69 11.03
N HIS A 139 0.89 -23.23 9.98
CA HIS A 139 2.27 -22.88 9.66
C HIS A 139 2.36 -21.38 9.36
N ARG A 140 3.26 -20.69 10.06
CA ARG A 140 3.39 -19.25 9.93
C ARG A 140 3.91 -18.86 8.55
N ILE A 141 3.26 -17.89 7.93
CA ILE A 141 3.75 -17.27 6.71
C ILE A 141 4.99 -16.44 7.04
N GLU A 142 6.10 -16.75 6.38
CA GLU A 142 7.34 -16.03 6.55
C GLU A 142 7.21 -14.58 6.09
N ARG A 143 7.85 -13.68 6.83
CA ARG A 143 7.84 -12.25 6.56
C ARG A 143 9.28 -11.74 6.49
N PRO A 144 10.03 -12.10 5.43
CA PRO A 144 11.46 -11.85 5.32
C PRO A 144 11.76 -10.36 5.12
N ARG A 145 12.83 -9.87 5.73
CA ARG A 145 13.24 -8.45 5.72
C ARG A 145 13.29 -7.86 4.30
N GLU A 146 13.72 -8.67 3.35
CA GLU A 146 13.88 -8.35 1.94
C GLU A 146 12.56 -7.94 1.28
N LEU A 147 11.42 -8.41 1.79
CA LEU A 147 10.10 -8.04 1.26
C LEU A 147 9.73 -6.60 1.62
N ALA A 148 10.02 -6.16 2.85
CA ALA A 148 9.83 -4.76 3.25
C ALA A 148 10.83 -3.82 2.58
N GLN A 149 12.08 -4.27 2.36
CA GLN A 149 13.05 -3.52 1.57
C GLN A 149 12.58 -3.36 0.11
N LEU A 150 12.07 -4.43 -0.50
CA LEU A 150 11.50 -4.41 -1.84
C LEU A 150 10.34 -3.42 -1.98
N ALA A 151 9.43 -3.40 -0.99
CA ALA A 151 8.33 -2.43 -0.96
C ALA A 151 8.84 -0.99 -0.83
N ALA A 152 9.76 -0.73 0.08
CA ALA A 152 10.33 0.59 0.31
C ALA A 152 11.07 1.13 -0.91
N ASP A 153 11.96 0.34 -1.54
CA ASP A 153 12.64 0.74 -2.78
C ASP A 153 11.62 1.05 -3.89
N ALA A 154 10.61 0.20 -4.04
CA ALA A 154 9.57 0.41 -5.05
C ALA A 154 8.71 1.65 -4.80
N TYR A 155 8.46 2.03 -3.54
CA TYR A 155 7.81 3.29 -3.19
C TYR A 155 8.67 4.51 -3.53
N LEU A 156 9.98 4.44 -3.33
CA LEU A 156 10.90 5.50 -3.76
C LEU A 156 10.86 5.68 -5.29
N ASP A 157 10.89 4.58 -6.04
CA ASP A 157 10.77 4.61 -7.50
C ASP A 157 9.40 5.14 -7.95
N SER A 158 8.33 4.77 -7.24
CA SER A 158 6.96 5.20 -7.54
C SER A 158 6.77 6.70 -7.31
N ALA A 159 7.35 7.26 -6.27
CA ALA A 159 7.28 8.70 -5.99
C ALA A 159 7.91 9.54 -7.12
N ALA A 160 8.91 9.00 -7.82
CA ALA A 160 9.54 9.66 -8.97
C ALA A 160 8.67 9.68 -10.23
N LEU A 161 7.57 8.92 -10.28
CA LEU A 161 6.62 8.93 -11.39
C LEU A 161 5.58 10.05 -11.31
N ALA A 162 5.51 10.76 -10.19
CA ALA A 162 4.50 11.80 -9.99
C ALA A 162 4.71 12.98 -10.93
N ASP A 163 3.64 13.40 -11.61
CA ASP A 163 3.61 14.65 -12.35
C ASP A 163 3.41 15.83 -11.39
N SER A 164 4.31 16.80 -11.45
CA SER A 164 4.21 18.06 -10.69
C SER A 164 2.95 18.88 -11.01
N ALA A 165 2.36 18.69 -12.19
CA ALA A 165 1.11 19.34 -12.57
C ALA A 165 -0.13 18.70 -11.90
N GLU A 166 -0.01 17.50 -11.32
CA GLU A 166 -1.12 16.71 -10.79
C GLU A 166 -1.09 16.66 -9.25
N PRO A 167 -1.89 17.49 -8.53
CA PRO A 167 -1.78 17.61 -7.08
C PRO A 167 -2.04 16.31 -6.31
N VAL A 168 -2.91 15.44 -6.84
CA VAL A 168 -3.20 14.13 -6.23
C VAL A 168 -1.98 13.22 -6.30
N GLN A 169 -1.22 13.24 -7.40
CA GLN A 169 0.00 12.44 -7.54
C GLN A 169 1.08 12.93 -6.59
N LEU A 170 1.24 14.24 -6.42
CA LEU A 170 2.18 14.80 -5.44
C LEU A 170 1.82 14.39 -4.00
N PHE A 171 0.53 14.41 -3.66
CA PHE A 171 0.06 13.97 -2.36
C PHE A 171 0.31 12.47 -2.12
N MET A 172 0.05 11.62 -3.13
CA MET A 172 0.34 10.19 -3.04
C MET A 172 1.85 9.89 -3.00
N ALA A 173 2.67 10.59 -3.79
CA ALA A 173 4.12 10.44 -3.77
C ALA A 173 4.70 10.76 -2.38
N TRP A 174 4.15 11.77 -1.69
CA TRP A 174 4.52 12.01 -0.30
C TRP A 174 4.19 10.82 0.62
N ARG A 175 3.01 10.20 0.45
CA ARG A 175 2.63 9.00 1.20
C ARG A 175 3.56 7.83 0.91
N TYR A 176 3.97 7.63 -0.34
CA TYR A 176 4.95 6.62 -0.72
C TYR A 176 6.31 6.87 -0.06
N LEU A 177 6.81 8.11 -0.07
CA LEU A 177 8.06 8.48 0.60
C LEU A 177 8.01 8.24 2.12
N SER A 178 6.88 8.60 2.74
CA SER A 178 6.65 8.38 4.17
C SER A 178 6.65 6.88 4.50
N ARG A 179 5.91 6.08 3.71
CA ARG A 179 5.85 4.63 3.89
C ARG A 179 7.20 3.95 3.66
N ALA A 180 7.98 4.39 2.66
CA ALA A 180 9.32 3.89 2.43
C ALA A 180 10.23 4.12 3.65
N LEU A 181 10.16 5.29 4.27
CA LEU A 181 10.91 5.60 5.49
C LEU A 181 10.47 4.74 6.68
N GLU A 182 9.15 4.57 6.89
CA GLU A 182 8.61 3.70 7.94
C GLU A 182 9.12 2.27 7.82
N LEU A 183 9.03 1.69 6.62
CA LEU A 183 9.50 0.34 6.34
C LEU A 183 11.01 0.24 6.57
N ALA A 184 11.79 1.20 6.10
CA ALA A 184 13.25 1.25 6.28
C ALA A 184 13.66 1.28 7.77
N ILE A 185 12.97 2.10 8.57
CA ILE A 185 13.15 2.17 10.03
C ILE A 185 12.77 0.84 10.67
N PHE A 186 11.62 0.27 10.29
CA PHE A 186 11.14 -1.00 10.83
C PHE A 186 12.16 -2.12 10.63
N VAL A 187 12.72 -2.24 9.43
CA VAL A 187 13.74 -3.25 9.10
C VAL A 187 15.16 -2.88 9.50
N LYS A 188 15.35 -1.73 10.17
CA LYS A 188 16.63 -1.22 10.66
C LYS A 188 17.70 -1.14 9.56
N ASP A 189 17.30 -0.71 8.35
CA ASP A 189 18.22 -0.52 7.23
C ASP A 189 18.70 0.93 7.17
N ALA A 190 19.85 1.22 7.79
CA ALA A 190 20.37 2.58 7.86
C ALA A 190 20.60 3.20 6.47
N THR A 191 21.07 2.41 5.50
CA THR A 191 21.30 2.90 4.14
C THR A 191 19.98 3.28 3.45
N LEU A 192 18.95 2.45 3.61
CA LEU A 192 17.63 2.73 3.05
C LEU A 192 16.93 3.90 3.77
N VAL A 193 17.12 4.04 5.09
CA VAL A 193 16.62 5.18 5.87
C VAL A 193 17.18 6.49 5.32
N GLU A 194 18.50 6.56 5.11
CA GLU A 194 19.13 7.78 4.58
C GLU A 194 18.70 8.07 3.14
N ARG A 195 18.53 7.04 2.31
CA ARG A 195 17.97 7.19 0.95
C ARG A 195 16.54 7.74 0.98
N ALA A 196 15.67 7.19 1.83
CA ALA A 196 14.27 7.62 1.94
C ALA A 196 14.15 9.06 2.46
N LYS A 197 14.92 9.42 3.50
CA LYS A 197 15.00 10.81 4.00
C LYS A 197 15.44 11.77 2.91
N LYS A 198 16.54 11.44 2.21
CA LYS A 198 17.05 12.28 1.13
C LYS A 198 16.00 12.49 0.04
N ALA A 199 15.32 11.42 -0.38
CA ALA A 199 14.26 11.48 -1.37
C ALA A 199 13.10 12.39 -0.90
N ALA A 200 12.68 12.27 0.36
CA ALA A 200 11.64 13.13 0.94
C ALA A 200 12.03 14.62 0.97
N PHE A 201 13.26 14.93 1.39
CA PHE A 201 13.76 16.31 1.40
C PHE A 201 13.93 16.89 0.00
N ASP A 202 14.45 16.11 -0.95
CA ASP A 202 14.61 16.56 -2.33
C ASP A 202 13.24 16.79 -3.00
N PHE A 203 12.28 15.88 -2.79
CA PHE A 203 10.90 16.04 -3.26
C PHE A 203 10.27 17.34 -2.73
N ASN A 204 10.39 17.62 -1.43
CA ASN A 204 9.88 18.86 -0.86
C ASN A 204 10.58 20.10 -1.43
N ARG A 205 11.91 20.05 -1.59
CA ARG A 205 12.68 21.17 -2.17
C ARG A 205 12.22 21.49 -3.59
N ILE A 206 12.03 20.47 -4.42
CA ILE A 206 11.55 20.62 -5.81
C ILE A 206 10.15 21.22 -5.82
N ASN A 207 9.21 20.67 -5.06
CA ASN A 207 7.82 21.15 -5.03
C ASN A 207 7.72 22.61 -4.54
N ARG A 208 8.56 23.00 -3.58
CA ARG A 208 8.61 24.41 -3.13
C ARG A 208 9.17 25.34 -4.20
N ALA A 209 10.20 24.90 -4.92
CA ALA A 209 10.78 25.68 -6.01
C ALA A 209 9.81 25.87 -7.18
N THR A 210 8.87 24.94 -7.40
CA THR A 210 7.82 25.04 -8.42
C THR A 210 6.54 25.73 -7.93
N GLY A 211 6.53 26.25 -6.69
CA GLY A 211 5.43 27.07 -6.16
C GLY A 211 4.37 26.29 -5.37
N HIS A 212 4.53 24.99 -5.14
CA HIS A 212 3.65 24.19 -4.26
C HIS A 212 4.03 24.40 -2.78
N THR A 213 3.84 25.62 -2.28
CA THR A 213 4.19 26.00 -0.90
C THR A 213 3.16 25.53 0.14
N GLY A 214 1.95 25.22 -0.30
CA GLY A 214 0.88 24.64 0.52
C GLY A 214 1.04 23.15 0.78
N GLN A 215 2.25 22.60 0.83
CA GLN A 215 2.51 21.20 1.20
C GLN A 215 3.42 21.09 2.42
N TRP A 216 3.68 22.21 3.11
CA TRP A 216 4.64 22.27 4.20
C TRP A 216 4.22 21.47 5.45
N TRP A 217 2.91 21.34 5.71
CA TRP A 217 2.39 20.53 6.82
C TRP A 217 2.72 19.04 6.72
N LEU A 218 3.07 18.55 5.52
CA LEU A 218 3.41 17.15 5.32
C LEU A 218 4.72 16.77 6.03
N ILE A 219 5.64 17.72 6.20
CA ILE A 219 6.90 17.50 6.94
C ILE A 219 6.66 17.42 8.46
N ASP A 220 5.78 18.26 9.01
CA ASP A 220 5.50 18.31 10.46
C ASP A 220 4.97 16.96 10.99
N ASP A 221 4.25 16.20 10.16
CA ASP A 221 3.76 14.84 10.51
C ASP A 221 4.90 13.80 10.59
N GLN A 222 6.04 14.01 9.92
CA GLN A 222 7.18 13.07 9.98
C GLN A 222 8.06 13.26 11.22
N ASP A 223 8.16 14.49 11.75
CA ASP A 223 8.94 14.80 12.96
C ASP A 223 8.20 14.41 14.26
N GLY A 224 6.88 14.25 14.21
CA GLY A 224 6.03 13.85 15.34
C GLY A 224 6.20 12.40 15.82
N ALA A 225 6.88 11.54 15.05
CA ALA A 225 7.16 10.16 15.45
C ALA A 225 8.24 10.03 16.56
N GLY A 226 8.84 11.15 16.98
CA GLY A 226 9.87 11.17 18.02
C GLY A 226 9.80 12.31 19.05
N ALA A 227 8.81 13.21 18.97
CA ALA A 227 8.69 14.31 19.93
C ALA A 227 7.24 14.54 20.34
N SER A 228 6.90 14.10 21.56
CA SER A 228 5.76 14.64 22.30
C SER A 228 6.00 16.13 22.53
N VAL A 229 5.47 16.97 21.64
CA VAL A 229 5.35 18.39 21.91
C VAL A 229 4.11 18.56 22.79
N GLU A 230 4.35 18.74 24.08
CA GLU A 230 3.35 19.29 25.00
C GLU A 230 2.79 20.58 24.40
N ARG A 231 1.51 20.58 24.04
CA ARG A 231 0.81 21.83 23.73
C ARG A 231 0.72 22.63 25.02
N PRO A 232 1.11 23.91 25.05
CA PRO A 232 0.87 24.73 26.22
C PRO A 232 -0.64 24.90 26.42
N SER A 233 -1.12 24.58 27.63
CA SER A 233 -2.50 24.88 28.04
C SER A 233 -2.81 26.37 27.83
N PRO A 234 -4.01 26.72 27.32
CA PRO A 234 -4.44 28.10 27.31
C PRO A 234 -4.56 28.58 28.76
N ALA A 235 -3.88 29.69 29.07
CA ALA A 235 -4.01 30.36 30.37
C ALA A 235 -5.47 30.76 30.60
N PRO A 236 -6.00 30.63 31.83
CA PRO A 236 -7.37 30.98 32.12
C PRO A 236 -7.55 32.49 32.10
N GLY A 237 -8.46 32.96 31.24
CA GLY A 237 -9.32 34.13 31.40
C GLY A 237 -8.69 35.48 31.78
N ALA A 238 -8.84 36.46 30.88
CA ALA A 238 -9.11 37.85 31.22
C ALA A 238 -10.19 38.38 30.27
#